data_AF-K9KF60-F1
#
_entry.id   AF-K9KF60-F1
#
_cell.length_a   1.000
_cell.length_b   1.000
_cell.length_c   1.000
_cell.angle_alpha   90.00
_cell.angle_beta   90.00
_cell.angle_gamma   90.00
#
_symmetry.space_group_name_H-M   'P 1'
#
loop_
_entity.id
_entity.type
_entity.pdbx_description
1 polymer ?
#
loop_
_entity_poly.entity_id
_entity_poly.type
_entity_poly.pdbx_seq_one_letter_code
_entity_poly.pdbx_strand_id
1 'polypeptide(L)'
;EEEDDEEDGLAGQLLSDILATSKYEEDYYEDDEEDDPDALKDPLYQIDLQAYLTDFLCQFAQQPCYVMFSGHLNDNERRVLQTIGI
;
A
#
# COMPACT_ATOMS: atom_id res chain seq x y z
N GLU A 1 -42.11 -28.61 4.84
CA GLU A 1 -41.45 -28.83 6.14
C GLU A 1 -40.10 -29.43 5.79
N GLU A 2 -39.01 -28.66 5.69
CA GLU A 2 -38.45 -27.73 6.69
C GLU A 2 -37.96 -26.40 6.07
N GLU A 3 -38.26 -25.30 6.75
CA GLU A 3 -37.67 -23.96 6.65
C GLU A 3 -36.58 -23.83 7.75
N ASP A 4 -35.43 -23.21 7.43
CA ASP A 4 -34.59 -22.27 8.22
C ASP A 4 -33.19 -22.25 7.58
N ASP A 5 -32.77 -21.21 6.85
CA ASP A 5 -32.21 -19.90 7.28
C ASP A 5 -30.80 -19.99 7.87
N GLU A 6 -29.83 -19.39 7.14
CA GLU A 6 -28.45 -18.93 7.47
C GLU A 6 -27.60 -19.05 6.18
N GLU A 7 -26.98 -18.05 5.57
CA GLU A 7 -26.63 -16.69 5.96
C GLU A 7 -26.16 -15.94 4.68
N ASP A 8 -26.79 -14.80 4.39
CA ASP A 8 -26.40 -13.81 3.38
C ASP A 8 -25.12 -13.10 3.86
N GLY A 9 -23.94 -13.60 3.46
CA GLY A 9 -22.68 -13.26 4.14
C GLY A 9 -21.62 -12.48 3.37
N LEU A 10 -21.82 -12.08 2.10
CA LEU A 10 -20.73 -11.40 1.33
C LEU A 10 -21.20 -10.26 0.41
N ALA A 11 -22.39 -9.70 0.64
CA ALA A 11 -22.83 -8.51 -0.07
C ALA A 11 -22.42 -7.23 0.69
N GLY A 12 -21.28 -6.63 0.33
CA GLY A 12 -21.09 -5.18 0.50
C GLY A 12 -20.02 -4.68 1.48
N GLN A 13 -18.97 -5.43 1.77
CA GLN A 13 -17.80 -4.84 2.44
C GLN A 13 -17.04 -3.93 1.48
N LEU A 14 -16.96 -2.64 1.80
CA LEU A 14 -16.12 -1.71 1.07
C LEU A 14 -14.66 -1.93 1.47
N LEU A 15 -13.72 -1.80 0.53
CA LEU A 15 -12.28 -1.88 0.80
C LEU A 15 -11.84 -0.95 1.94
N SER A 16 -12.56 0.16 2.14
CA SER A 16 -12.37 1.09 3.26
C SER A 16 -12.60 0.46 4.63
N ASP A 17 -13.55 -0.47 4.76
CA ASP A 17 -13.90 -1.10 6.04
C ASP A 17 -12.89 -2.18 6.43
N ILE A 18 -12.29 -2.83 5.43
CA ILE A 18 -11.19 -3.78 5.60
C ILE A 18 -9.92 -3.04 6.05
N LEU A 19 -9.61 -1.90 5.42
CA LEU A 19 -8.45 -1.06 5.79
C LEU A 19 -8.64 -0.34 7.14
N ALA A 20 -9.88 0.00 7.51
CA ALA A 20 -10.21 0.61 8.79
C ALA A 20 -10.13 -0.39 9.97
N THR A 21 -10.14 -1.70 9.69
CA THR A 21 -9.90 -2.78 10.67
C THR A 21 -8.39 -2.98 10.91
N SER A 22 -7.57 -1.96 10.71
CA SER A 22 -6.16 -1.86 11.14
C SER A 22 -5.99 -1.80 12.67
N LYS A 23 -7.01 -2.16 13.45
CA LYS A 23 -6.98 -2.19 14.92
C LYS A 23 -6.42 -3.50 15.50
N TYR A 24 -5.95 -4.42 14.65
CA TYR A 24 -5.42 -5.72 15.07
C TYR A 24 -3.93 -5.93 14.82
N GLU A 25 -3.12 -4.89 14.54
CA GLU A 25 -1.76 -5.12 14.02
C GLU A 25 -0.64 -4.24 14.60
N GLU A 26 -0.84 -3.50 15.70
CA GLU A 26 0.29 -2.75 16.28
C GLU A 26 1.27 -3.63 17.08
N ASP A 27 0.88 -4.85 17.45
CA ASP A 27 1.70 -5.79 18.24
C ASP A 27 2.12 -7.07 17.45
N TYR A 28 1.82 -7.16 16.14
CA TYR A 28 2.13 -8.36 15.31
C TYR A 28 3.38 -8.20 14.44
N TYR A 29 4.07 -7.07 14.52
CA TYR A 29 5.29 -6.79 13.76
C TYR A 29 6.53 -6.75 14.66
N GLU A 30 6.62 -7.64 15.65
CA GLU A 30 7.88 -7.93 16.32
C GLU A 30 8.57 -9.11 15.62
N ASP A 31 9.36 -8.77 14.59
CA ASP A 31 10.51 -9.55 14.12
C ASP A 31 10.24 -10.91 13.47
N ASP A 32 9.41 -10.93 12.41
CA ASP A 32 9.48 -12.01 11.42
C ASP A 32 10.62 -11.69 10.44
N GLU A 33 11.85 -12.06 10.80
CA GLU A 33 12.95 -12.10 9.83
C GLU A 33 12.52 -13.02 8.66
N GLU A 34 12.61 -12.52 7.42
CA GLU A 34 12.14 -13.24 6.23
C GLU A 34 13.01 -14.50 5.99
N ASP A 35 12.53 -15.67 6.44
CA ASP A 35 13.23 -16.96 6.32
C ASP A 35 13.17 -17.59 4.91
N ASP A 36 12.44 -16.97 3.97
CA ASP A 36 12.33 -17.48 2.60
C ASP A 36 13.65 -17.30 1.84
N PRO A 37 14.37 -18.40 1.50
CA PRO A 37 15.65 -18.32 0.82
C PRO A 37 15.56 -17.76 -0.61
N ASP A 38 14.37 -17.73 -1.23
CA ASP A 38 14.17 -17.11 -2.53
C ASP A 38 13.95 -15.60 -2.39
N ALA A 39 13.21 -15.15 -1.37
CA ALA A 39 13.07 -13.72 -1.05
C ALA A 39 14.42 -13.10 -0.65
N LEU A 40 15.20 -13.77 0.19
CA LEU A 40 16.55 -13.34 0.59
C LEU A 40 17.54 -13.27 -0.57
N LYS A 41 17.32 -14.07 -1.62
CA LYS A 41 18.13 -14.06 -2.84
C LYS A 41 17.64 -13.06 -3.87
N ASP A 42 16.49 -12.43 -3.66
CA ASP A 42 15.99 -11.39 -4.54
C ASP A 42 16.90 -10.15 -4.44
N PRO A 43 17.44 -9.64 -5.56
CA PRO A 43 18.17 -8.38 -5.58
C PRO A 43 17.39 -7.20 -4.97
N LEU A 44 16.05 -7.25 -4.98
CA LEU A 44 15.17 -6.25 -4.39
C LEU A 44 15.18 -6.25 -2.86
N TYR A 45 15.49 -7.38 -2.22
CA TYR A 45 15.46 -7.51 -0.75
C TYR A 45 16.45 -6.57 -0.05
N GLN A 46 17.55 -6.25 -0.72
CA GLN A 46 18.59 -5.35 -0.18
C GLN A 46 18.32 -3.87 -0.47
N ILE A 47 17.27 -3.57 -1.23
CA ILE A 47 16.97 -2.19 -1.62
C ILE A 47 16.26 -1.50 -0.45
N ASP A 48 16.77 -0.35 -0.06
CA ASP A 48 16.01 0.59 0.76
C ASP A 48 14.81 1.08 -0.06
N LEU A 49 13.65 0.49 0.21
CA LEU A 49 12.42 0.76 -0.51
C LEU A 49 12.03 2.24 -0.42
N GLN A 50 12.23 2.88 0.73
CA GLN A 50 11.88 4.29 0.91
C GLN A 50 12.78 5.18 0.06
N ALA A 51 14.09 4.94 0.08
CA ALA A 51 15.03 5.71 -0.75
C ALA A 51 14.76 5.50 -2.25
N TYR A 52 14.52 4.25 -2.67
CA TYR A 52 14.24 3.91 -4.06
C TYR A 52 12.96 4.56 -4.58
N LEU A 53 11.85 4.47 -3.82
CA LEU A 53 10.59 5.09 -4.19
C LEU A 53 10.69 6.61 -4.22
N THR A 54 11.41 7.22 -3.28
CA THR A 54 11.63 8.66 -3.25
C THR A 54 12.38 9.13 -4.50
N ASP A 55 13.47 8.46 -4.86
CA ASP A 55 14.25 8.79 -6.06
C ASP A 55 13.43 8.60 -7.34
N PHE A 56 12.71 7.48 -7.44
CA PHE A 56 11.82 7.21 -8.58
C PHE A 56 10.75 8.30 -8.74
N LEU A 57 10.07 8.69 -7.66
CA LEU A 57 9.03 9.73 -7.70
C LEU A 57 9.62 11.09 -8.09
N CYS A 58 10.79 11.44 -7.56
CA CYS A 58 11.50 12.67 -7.91
C CYS A 58 11.86 12.73 -9.40
N GLN A 59 12.33 11.61 -9.98
CA GLN A 59 12.64 11.52 -11.40
C GLN A 59 11.37 11.51 -12.26
N PHE A 60 10.32 10.81 -11.82
CA PHE A 60 9.05 10.73 -12.52
C PHE A 60 8.37 12.09 -12.63
N ALA A 61 8.39 12.88 -11.55
CA ALA A 61 7.79 14.21 -11.52
C ALA A 61 8.41 15.20 -12.54
N GLN A 62 9.66 14.98 -12.94
CA GLN A 62 10.34 15.79 -13.95
C GLN A 62 9.93 15.42 -15.38
N GLN A 63 9.28 14.28 -15.58
CA GLN A 63 8.85 13.85 -16.91
C GLN A 63 7.64 14.68 -17.38
N PRO A 64 7.55 14.98 -18.69
CA PRO A 64 6.46 15.80 -19.23
C PRO A 64 5.08 15.15 -19.07
N CYS A 65 5.02 13.82 -18.89
CA CYS A 65 3.78 13.10 -18.63
C CYS A 65 3.22 13.36 -17.23
N TYR A 66 4.04 13.75 -16.25
CA TYR A 66 3.60 13.96 -14.86
C TYR A 66 2.46 14.97 -14.74
N VAL A 67 2.41 15.96 -15.63
CA VAL A 67 1.32 16.97 -15.67
C VAL A 67 -0.06 16.33 -15.85
N MET A 68 -0.15 15.23 -16.61
CA MET A 68 -1.41 14.50 -16.79
C MET A 68 -1.73 13.62 -15.57
N PHE A 69 -0.72 13.12 -14.87
CA PHE A 69 -0.90 12.27 -13.69
C PHE A 69 -1.19 13.06 -12.41
N SER A 70 -0.63 14.27 -12.27
CA SER A 70 -0.74 15.08 -11.04
C SER A 70 -2.19 15.47 -10.71
N GLY A 71 -3.05 15.57 -11.72
CA GLY A 71 -4.49 15.84 -11.57
C GLY A 71 -5.28 14.65 -11.02
N HIS A 72 -4.76 13.43 -11.11
CA HIS A 72 -5.41 12.22 -10.59
C HIS A 72 -5.05 11.93 -9.13
N LEU A 73 -4.03 12.59 -8.60
CA LEU A 73 -3.62 12.43 -7.21
C LEU A 73 -4.69 12.99 -6.27
N ASN A 74 -4.90 12.33 -5.14
CA ASN A 74 -5.70 12.86 -4.04
C ASN A 74 -4.86 13.81 -3.16
N ASP A 75 -5.51 14.49 -2.22
CA ASP A 75 -4.83 15.50 -1.40
C ASP A 75 -3.81 14.91 -0.42
N ASN A 76 -4.01 13.65 -0.01
CA ASN A 76 -3.05 12.94 0.83
C ASN A 76 -1.78 12.58 0.06
N GLU A 77 -1.92 12.03 -1.15
CA GLU A 77 -0.82 11.71 -2.06
C GLU A 77 -0.03 12.97 -2.42
N ARG A 78 -0.70 14.07 -2.76
CA ARG A 78 -0.04 15.36 -2.99
C ARG A 78 0.74 15.83 -1.77
N ARG A 79 0.22 15.66 -0.56
CA ARG A 79 0.91 16.05 0.68
C ARG A 79 2.16 15.21 0.92
N VAL A 80 2.11 13.91 0.62
CA VAL A 80 3.27 13.02 0.69
C VAL A 80 4.33 13.45 -0.34
N LEU A 81 3.93 13.72 -1.58
CA LEU A 81 4.83 14.21 -2.63
C LEU A 81 5.48 15.57 -2.26
N GLN A 82 4.70 16.48 -1.67
CA GLN A 82 5.24 17.74 -1.15
C GLN A 82 6.28 17.54 -0.04
N THR A 83 6.12 16.50 0.78
CA THR A 83 7.06 16.18 1.87
C THR A 83 8.42 15.73 1.32
N ILE A 84 8.44 15.10 0.13
CA ILE A 84 9.67 14.70 -0.57
C ILE A 84 10.16 15.74 -1.59
N GLY A 85 9.53 16.92 -1.66
CA GLY A 85 9.99 18.06 -2.46
C GLY A 85 9.47 18.12 -3.90
N ILE A 86 8.35 17.43 -4.19
CA ILE A 86 7.67 17.41 -5.50
C ILE A 86 6.42 18.29 -5.48
#